data_AF-A0A6V0I7K3-F1
#
_entry.id   AF-A0A6V0I7K3-F1
#
_cell.length_a   1.000
_cell.length_b   1.000
_cell.length_c   1.000
_cell.angle_alpha   90.00
_cell.angle_beta   90.00
_cell.angle_gamma   90.00
#
_symmetry.space_group_name_H-M   'P 1'
#
loop_
_entity.id
_entity.type
_entity.pdbx_description
1 polymer ?
#
loop_
_entity_poly.entity_id
_entity_poly.type
_entity_poly.pdbx_seq_one_letter_code
_entity_poly.pdbx_strand_id
1 'polypeptide(L)'
;MAAEEARGRTRRFLNQPFVETVMLALLLLGIACTLVEAGLGFDLFCLSPRPVDQTPAELEAIASQHALQNPPHALLQRRLHRTTPAQALAHHFAKVSLGRHAQRAMEPGDSVSGPENQPGAVVCEGPSGEQVTLLADSCHILGISILCVFVAEVWLKRWVIGPEFFAQRAHVVDAVVVNVSLIFEAVLEPLLEANEYGDHSARIKIVRSVFLVFRAWRIVDVVNSVFQVFQPEAELEELKEQLDEARARIRKLERSPAKQP
;
A
#
# COMPACT_ATOMS: atom_id res chain seq x y z
N MET A 1 -11.25 38.48 -1.81
CA MET A 1 -10.03 38.67 -2.64
C MET A 1 -8.88 37.76 -2.24
N ALA A 2 -8.29 37.86 -1.04
CA ALA A 2 -7.13 37.03 -0.67
C ALA A 2 -7.36 35.51 -0.76
N ALA A 3 -8.55 35.03 -0.36
CA ALA A 3 -8.90 33.61 -0.43
C ALA A 3 -9.10 33.10 -1.87
N GLU A 4 -9.63 33.93 -2.78
CA GLU A 4 -9.78 33.57 -4.19
C GLU A 4 -8.44 33.55 -4.93
N GLU A 5 -7.56 34.49 -4.62
CA GLU A 5 -6.20 34.49 -5.17
C GLU A 5 -5.41 33.27 -4.71
N ALA A 6 -5.56 32.89 -3.42
CA ALA A 6 -4.99 31.66 -2.89
C ALA A 6 -5.53 30.41 -3.60
N ARG A 7 -6.86 30.30 -3.79
CA ARG A 7 -7.47 29.19 -4.56
C ARG A 7 -6.94 29.11 -5.98
N GLY A 8 -6.82 30.25 -6.67
CA GLY A 8 -6.29 30.29 -8.04
C GLY A 8 -4.82 29.86 -8.13
N ARG A 9 -4.02 30.14 -7.09
CA ARG A 9 -2.62 29.68 -7.00
C ARG A 9 -2.54 28.18 -6.71
N THR A 10 -3.33 27.68 -5.75
CA THR A 10 -3.40 26.26 -5.41
C THR A 10 -3.91 25.41 -6.57
N ARG A 11 -4.91 25.90 -7.33
CA ARG A 11 -5.41 25.23 -8.54
C ARG A 11 -4.31 25.04 -9.58
N ARG A 12 -3.50 26.08 -9.81
CA ARG A 12 -2.36 26.01 -10.74
C ARG A 12 -1.28 25.05 -10.26
N PHE A 13 -1.07 24.96 -8.95
CA PHE A 13 -0.11 24.03 -8.37
C PHE A 13 -0.58 22.57 -8.50
N LEU A 14 -1.84 22.29 -8.15
CA LEU A 14 -2.42 20.94 -8.24
C LEU A 14 -2.46 20.39 -9.66
N ASN A 15 -2.66 21.24 -10.67
CA ASN A 15 -2.67 20.84 -12.08
C ASN A 15 -1.27 20.69 -12.69
N GLN A 16 -0.19 20.74 -11.91
CA GLN A 16 1.14 20.50 -12.47
C GLN A 16 1.40 19.00 -12.63
N PRO A 17 1.98 18.57 -13.77
CA PRO A 17 2.33 17.16 -14.00
C PRO A 17 3.34 16.63 -12.97
N PHE A 18 4.12 17.54 -12.36
CA PHE A 18 5.00 17.23 -11.25
C PHE A 18 4.23 16.71 -10.02
N VAL A 19 3.12 17.36 -9.63
CA VAL A 19 2.34 16.94 -8.47
C VAL A 19 1.72 15.57 -8.72
N GLU A 20 1.16 15.34 -9.91
CA GLU A 20 0.63 14.02 -10.30
C GLU A 20 1.69 12.92 -10.25
N THR A 21 2.89 13.20 -10.76
CA THR A 21 4.02 12.26 -10.71
C THR A 21 4.44 11.95 -9.27
N VAL A 22 4.48 12.96 -8.41
CA VAL A 22 4.79 12.77 -6.97
C VAL A 22 3.71 11.94 -6.30
N MET A 23 2.42 12.21 -6.53
CA MET A 23 1.33 11.43 -5.96
C MET A 23 1.37 9.96 -6.42
N LEU A 24 1.66 9.72 -7.71
CA LEU A 24 1.83 8.37 -8.24
C LEU A 24 3.02 7.66 -7.60
N ALA A 25 4.16 8.35 -7.44
CA ALA A 25 5.34 7.79 -6.78
C ALA A 25 5.06 7.44 -5.30
N LEU A 26 4.34 8.31 -4.59
CA LEU A 26 3.91 8.06 -3.20
C LEU A 26 2.94 6.87 -3.10
N LEU A 27 2.02 6.72 -4.07
CA LEU A 27 1.13 5.56 -4.14
C LEU A 27 1.94 4.27 -4.29
N LEU A 28 2.87 4.24 -5.25
CA LEU A 28 3.71 3.06 -5.50
C LEU A 28 4.57 2.72 -4.28
N LEU A 29 5.13 3.74 -3.64
CA LEU A 29 5.87 3.58 -2.38
C LEU A 29 4.98 2.99 -1.28
N GLY A 30 3.76 3.52 -1.11
CA GLY A 30 2.80 3.01 -0.13
C GLY A 30 2.40 1.55 -0.38
N ILE A 31 2.20 1.16 -1.64
CA ILE A 31 1.95 -0.24 -2.03
C ILE A 31 3.15 -1.11 -1.71
N ALA A 32 4.36 -0.68 -2.08
CA ALA A 32 5.59 -1.41 -1.78
C ALA A 32 5.77 -1.62 -0.27
N CYS A 33 5.54 -0.58 0.53
CA CYS A 33 5.58 -0.66 1.98
C CYS A 33 4.57 -1.68 2.52
N THR A 34 3.33 -1.59 2.06
CA THR A 34 2.26 -2.52 2.44
C THR A 34 2.60 -3.97 2.08
N LEU A 35 3.22 -4.21 0.92
CA LEU A 35 3.67 -5.54 0.51
C LEU A 35 4.82 -6.05 1.37
N VAL A 36 5.76 -5.18 1.76
CA VAL A 36 6.83 -5.54 2.68
C VAL A 36 6.26 -5.89 4.05
N GLU A 37 5.40 -5.06 4.61
CA GLU A 37 4.71 -5.29 5.89
C GLU A 37 3.93 -6.62 5.88
N ALA A 38 3.12 -6.86 4.85
CA ALA A 38 2.39 -8.11 4.69
C ALA A 38 3.35 -9.30 4.53
N GLY A 39 4.41 -9.15 3.72
CA GLY A 39 5.39 -10.21 3.48
C GLY A 39 6.17 -10.59 4.75
N LEU A 40 6.53 -9.62 5.58
CA LEU A 40 7.14 -9.87 6.89
C LEU A 40 6.16 -10.59 7.82
N GLY A 41 4.87 -10.21 7.80
CA GLY A 41 3.83 -10.87 8.60
C GLY A 41 3.51 -12.32 8.19
N PHE A 42 3.84 -12.71 6.95
CA PHE A 42 3.66 -14.07 6.42
C PHE A 42 4.96 -14.90 6.37
N ASP A 43 6.05 -14.43 6.99
CA ASP A 43 7.38 -15.06 6.93
C ASP A 43 7.90 -15.29 5.50
N LEU A 44 7.49 -14.46 4.54
CA LEU A 44 7.90 -14.56 3.13
C LEU A 44 9.35 -14.09 2.90
N PHE A 45 9.85 -13.19 3.76
CA PHE A 45 11.20 -12.63 3.65
C PHE A 45 12.11 -13.18 4.73
N CYS A 46 13.25 -13.74 4.33
CA CYS A 46 14.34 -14.10 5.22
C CYS A 46 15.29 -12.91 5.37
N LEU A 47 15.18 -12.16 6.46
CA LEU A 47 16.11 -11.09 6.80
C LEU A 47 17.25 -11.64 7.66
N SER A 48 18.47 -11.18 7.38
CA SER A 48 19.68 -11.53 8.14
C SER A 48 19.96 -13.05 8.19
N PRO A 49 20.28 -13.71 7.06
CA PRO A 49 20.59 -15.13 7.05
C PRO A 49 21.89 -15.37 7.82
N ARG A 50 21.81 -16.07 8.96
CA ARG A 50 23.00 -16.52 9.68
C ARG A 50 23.27 -17.99 9.35
N PRO A 51 24.47 -18.34 8.85
CA PRO A 51 24.86 -19.73 8.70
C PRO A 51 25.02 -20.34 10.10
N VAL A 52 24.48 -21.53 10.27
CA VAL A 52 24.62 -22.35 11.47
C VAL A 52 25.26 -23.66 11.05
N ASP A 53 26.31 -24.06 11.77
CA ASP A 53 27.08 -25.27 11.47
C ASP A 53 26.30 -26.58 11.73
N GLN A 54 25.08 -26.47 12.23
CA GLN A 54 24.20 -27.59 12.53
C GLN A 54 23.43 -28.00 11.28
N THR A 55 23.20 -29.30 11.15
CA THR A 55 22.39 -29.83 10.04
C THR A 55 20.92 -29.44 10.22
N PRO A 56 20.13 -29.33 9.14
CA PRO A 56 18.72 -28.98 9.23
C PRO A 56 17.90 -29.92 10.16
N ALA A 57 18.27 -31.20 10.21
CA ALA A 57 17.61 -32.21 11.03
C ALA A 57 17.90 -32.02 12.54
N GLU A 58 19.12 -31.62 12.90
CA GLU A 58 19.49 -31.30 14.28
C GLU A 58 18.77 -30.03 14.76
N LEU A 59 18.67 -29.04 13.87
CA LEU A 59 17.98 -27.79 14.18
C LEU A 59 16.48 -28.00 14.43
N GLU A 60 15.83 -28.88 13.65
CA GLU A 60 14.43 -29.25 13.85
C GLU A 60 14.22 -30.05 15.15
N ALA A 61 15.16 -30.92 15.51
CA ALA A 61 15.15 -31.64 16.78
C ALA A 61 15.27 -30.68 17.98
N ILE A 62 16.17 -29.70 17.91
CA ILE A 62 16.34 -28.67 18.96
C ILE A 62 15.09 -27.79 19.05
N ALA A 63 14.55 -27.33 17.92
CA ALA A 63 13.34 -26.51 17.90
C ALA A 63 12.11 -27.25 18.46
N SER A 64 11.99 -28.56 18.19
CA SER A 64 10.90 -29.38 18.72
C SER A 64 11.05 -29.64 20.23
N GLN A 65 12.26 -29.86 20.74
CA GLN A 65 12.54 -29.94 22.18
C GLN A 65 12.24 -28.61 22.89
N HIS A 66 12.66 -27.49 22.32
CA HIS A 66 12.43 -26.17 22.91
C HIS A 66 10.93 -25.79 22.92
N ALA A 67 10.18 -26.20 21.89
CA ALA A 67 8.73 -26.03 21.83
C ALA A 67 7.95 -26.92 22.83
N LEU A 68 8.54 -28.04 23.27
CA LEU A 68 8.00 -28.90 24.35
C LEU A 68 8.30 -28.32 25.73
N GLN A 69 9.43 -27.64 25.91
CA GLN A 69 9.87 -27.07 27.19
C GLN A 69 9.24 -25.71 27.48
N ASN A 70 9.05 -24.89 26.44
CA ASN A 70 8.31 -23.64 26.48
C ASN A 70 7.15 -23.75 25.49
N PRO A 71 5.99 -24.31 25.91
CA PRO A 71 4.84 -24.35 25.03
C PRO A 71 4.48 -22.91 24.67
N PRO A 72 4.49 -22.51 23.38
CA PRO A 72 3.87 -21.25 23.01
C PRO A 72 2.42 -21.36 23.46
N HIS A 73 1.92 -20.36 24.17
CA HIS A 73 0.52 -20.27 24.62
C HIS A 73 -0.50 -20.50 23.48
N ALA A 74 -0.06 -20.51 22.21
CA ALA A 74 -0.82 -20.88 21.02
C ALA A 74 -1.20 -22.37 20.88
N LEU A 75 -0.53 -23.33 21.53
CA LEU A 75 -0.85 -24.77 21.33
C LEU A 75 -2.00 -25.29 22.19
N LEU A 76 -2.41 -24.57 23.24
CA LEU A 76 -3.60 -24.93 24.02
C LEU A 76 -4.93 -24.56 23.32
N GLN A 77 -4.92 -23.67 22.32
CA GLN A 77 -6.10 -23.34 21.52
C GLN A 77 -6.36 -24.31 20.35
N ARG A 78 -5.41 -25.17 20.00
CA ARG A 78 -5.46 -26.00 18.78
C ARG A 78 -6.31 -27.29 18.89
N ARG A 79 -7.03 -27.52 19.99
CA ARG A 79 -7.90 -28.72 20.16
C ARG A 79 -9.38 -28.54 19.76
N LEU A 80 -9.84 -27.35 19.38
CA LEU A 80 -11.27 -27.14 19.07
C LEU A 80 -11.62 -26.71 17.64
N HIS A 81 -10.65 -26.34 16.81
CA HIS A 81 -10.96 -25.98 15.42
C HIS A 81 -10.70 -27.15 14.47
N ARG A 82 -11.78 -27.88 14.22
CA ARG A 82 -11.99 -28.76 13.08
C ARG A 82 -11.93 -27.89 11.80
N THR A 83 -10.77 -27.78 11.16
CA THR A 83 -10.65 -27.19 9.83
C THR A 83 -10.14 -28.20 8.81
N THR A 84 -10.70 -28.02 7.63
CA THR A 84 -10.68 -28.85 6.42
C THR A 84 -9.27 -29.15 5.87
N PRO A 85 -9.10 -30.28 5.17
CA PRO A 85 -7.79 -30.80 4.72
C PRO A 85 -7.02 -29.88 3.76
N ALA A 86 -7.62 -28.84 3.19
CA ALA A 86 -6.93 -27.91 2.29
C ALA A 86 -6.03 -26.88 3.01
N GLN A 87 -6.28 -26.57 4.30
CA GLN A 87 -5.44 -25.64 5.09
C GLN A 87 -4.32 -26.34 5.87
N ALA A 88 -4.37 -27.66 5.99
CA ALA A 88 -3.31 -28.45 6.65
C ALA A 88 -2.01 -28.48 5.84
N LEU A 89 -2.07 -28.28 4.51
CA LEU A 89 -0.87 -28.21 3.68
C LEU A 89 -0.11 -26.88 3.86
N ALA A 90 -0.81 -25.75 3.91
CA ALA A 90 -0.18 -24.43 4.03
C ALA A 90 0.54 -24.23 5.38
N HIS A 91 0.02 -24.80 6.47
CA HIS A 91 0.63 -24.70 7.79
C HIS A 91 1.81 -25.66 8.02
N HIS A 92 1.97 -26.68 7.18
CA HIS A 92 3.14 -27.57 7.21
C HIS A 92 4.31 -27.05 6.34
N PHE A 93 4.03 -26.20 5.35
CA PHE A 93 5.08 -25.55 4.56
C PHE A 93 5.72 -24.32 5.24
N ALA A 94 5.13 -23.81 6.32
CA ALA A 94 5.64 -22.65 7.06
C ALA A 94 6.68 -22.99 8.16
N LYS A 95 7.25 -24.20 8.19
CA LYS A 95 8.25 -24.56 9.22
C LYS A 95 9.65 -24.92 8.74
N VAL A 96 9.88 -24.96 7.44
CA VAL A 96 11.22 -24.91 6.87
C VAL A 96 11.07 -24.13 5.57
N SER A 97 11.41 -22.85 5.59
CA SER A 97 11.73 -22.12 4.37
C SER A 97 13.00 -22.76 3.81
N LEU A 98 12.82 -23.88 3.09
CA LEU A 98 13.87 -24.46 2.26
C LEU A 98 14.03 -23.48 1.10
N GLY A 99 14.97 -22.55 1.27
CA GLY A 99 15.28 -21.52 0.31
C GLY A 99 15.63 -22.13 -1.04
N ARG A 100 14.64 -22.23 -1.93
CA ARG A 100 14.84 -22.59 -3.34
C ARG A 100 15.58 -21.49 -4.13
N HIS A 101 16.00 -20.42 -3.46
CA HIS A 101 16.79 -19.31 -3.99
C HIS A 101 18.26 -19.30 -3.55
N ALA A 102 18.71 -20.21 -2.68
CA ALA A 102 20.12 -20.25 -2.24
C ALA A 102 21.09 -20.88 -3.27
N GLN A 103 20.61 -21.28 -4.46
CA GLN A 103 21.42 -22.02 -5.44
C GLN A 103 21.91 -21.17 -6.62
N ARG A 104 21.79 -19.82 -6.56
CA ARG A 104 22.28 -18.92 -7.63
C ARG A 104 23.36 -17.91 -7.22
N ALA A 105 23.85 -17.95 -5.98
CA ALA A 105 24.98 -17.13 -5.55
C ALA A 105 26.20 -18.02 -5.24
N MET A 106 26.69 -18.75 -6.24
CA MET A 106 27.97 -19.45 -6.15
C MET A 106 28.57 -19.51 -7.56
N GLU A 107 29.20 -18.40 -7.95
CA GLU A 107 30.21 -18.43 -9.01
C GLU A 107 31.44 -19.21 -8.48
N PRO A 108 32.11 -20.01 -9.32
CA PRO A 108 33.12 -20.97 -8.89
C PRO A 108 34.51 -20.34 -8.83
N GLY A 109 35.22 -20.54 -7.73
CA GLY A 109 36.62 -20.12 -7.59
C GLY A 109 37.37 -20.90 -6.50
N ASP A 110 38.17 -21.86 -6.96
CA ASP A 110 39.32 -22.53 -6.33
C ASP A 110 39.15 -23.39 -5.06
N SER A 111 38.98 -24.68 -5.34
CA SER A 111 39.59 -25.87 -4.73
C SER A 111 40.46 -25.70 -3.47
N VAL A 112 39.92 -26.13 -2.32
CA VAL A 112 40.69 -26.79 -1.25
C VAL A 112 39.90 -28.00 -0.75
N SER A 113 40.52 -29.18 -0.85
CA SER A 113 40.03 -30.48 -0.41
C SER A 113 40.11 -30.63 1.12
N GLY A 114 38.96 -30.74 1.78
CA GLY A 114 38.78 -31.09 3.19
C GLY A 114 37.51 -31.96 3.37
N PRO A 115 37.35 -32.70 4.47
CA PRO A 115 36.38 -33.79 4.57
C PRO A 115 34.95 -33.25 4.64
N GLU A 116 34.11 -33.73 3.72
CA GLU A 116 32.63 -33.74 3.76
C GLU A 116 31.95 -32.56 4.49
N ASN A 117 32.01 -31.37 3.90
CA ASN A 117 31.18 -30.23 4.29
C ASN A 117 29.72 -30.54 3.97
N GLN A 118 28.96 -30.99 4.97
CA GLN A 118 27.50 -30.98 4.90
C GLN A 118 27.01 -29.53 4.73
N PRO A 119 25.97 -29.28 3.92
CA PRO A 119 25.45 -27.93 3.72
C PRO A 119 24.89 -27.40 5.05
N GLY A 120 25.58 -26.45 5.66
CA GLY A 120 25.15 -25.78 6.89
C GLY A 120 23.75 -25.17 6.72
N ALA A 121 22.93 -25.23 7.77
CA ALA A 121 21.60 -24.65 7.74
C ALA A 121 21.69 -23.12 7.84
N VAL A 122 20.83 -22.40 7.13
CA VAL A 122 20.67 -20.95 7.30
C VAL A 122 19.46 -20.66 8.17
N VAL A 123 19.65 -19.85 9.21
CA VAL A 123 18.58 -19.41 10.11
C VAL A 123 18.27 -17.95 9.81
N CYS A 124 16.99 -17.69 9.55
CA CYS A 124 16.47 -16.33 9.39
C CYS A 124 16.09 -15.76 10.75
N GLU A 125 16.23 -14.44 10.93
CA GLU A 125 15.63 -13.78 12.08
C GLU A 125 14.11 -13.99 12.06
N GLY A 126 13.55 -14.46 13.19
CA GLY A 126 12.12 -14.69 13.33
C GLY A 126 11.33 -13.37 13.43
N PRO A 127 10.00 -13.45 13.57
CA PRO A 127 9.11 -12.28 13.67
C PRO A 127 9.44 -11.30 14.82
N SER A 128 10.21 -11.75 15.81
CA SER A 128 10.66 -10.96 16.96
C SER A 128 12.11 -10.47 16.84
N GLY A 129 12.72 -10.58 15.66
CA GLY A 129 14.05 -10.02 15.39
C GLY A 129 14.00 -8.49 15.38
N GLU A 130 14.98 -7.86 16.03
CA GLU A 130 15.05 -6.40 16.18
C GLU A 130 15.01 -5.67 14.81
N GLN A 131 15.62 -6.24 13.78
CA GLN A 131 15.60 -5.64 12.44
C GLN A 131 14.24 -5.78 11.76
N VAL A 132 13.56 -6.92 11.98
CA VAL A 132 12.23 -7.19 11.42
C VAL A 132 11.20 -6.25 12.02
N THR A 133 11.23 -6.06 13.34
CA THR A 133 10.32 -5.16 14.05
C THR A 133 10.56 -3.70 13.66
N LEU A 134 11.82 -3.25 13.62
CA LEU A 134 12.15 -1.89 13.19
C LEU A 134 11.70 -1.60 11.74
N LEU A 135 11.89 -2.57 10.84
CA LEU A 135 11.46 -2.42 9.46
C LEU A 135 9.94 -2.41 9.36
N ALA A 136 9.24 -3.32 10.04
CA ALA A 136 7.78 -3.36 10.06
C ALA A 136 7.19 -2.05 10.60
N ASP A 137 7.67 -1.56 11.73
CA ASP A 137 7.23 -0.30 12.35
C ASP A 137 7.50 0.89 11.43
N SER A 138 8.69 0.95 10.82
CA SER A 138 9.04 2.03 9.89
C SER A 138 8.14 2.02 8.65
N CYS A 139 7.85 0.84 8.13
CA CYS A 139 6.98 0.66 6.96
C CYS A 139 5.54 1.11 7.27
N HIS A 140 5.06 0.72 8.44
CA HIS A 140 3.75 1.07 8.95
C HIS A 140 3.58 2.58 9.10
N ILE A 141 4.52 3.24 9.78
CA ILE A 141 4.53 4.70 9.98
C ILE A 141 4.60 5.44 8.63
N LEU A 142 5.44 4.95 7.70
CA LEU A 142 5.56 5.53 6.38
C LEU A 142 4.25 5.41 5.60
N GLY A 143 3.57 4.26 5.66
CA GLY A 143 2.25 4.04 5.07
C GLY A 143 1.21 5.04 5.57
N ILE A 144 1.11 5.22 6.89
CA ILE A 144 0.21 6.22 7.50
C ILE A 144 0.58 7.64 7.05
N SER A 145 1.86 7.98 7.00
CA SER A 145 2.32 9.32 6.59
C SER A 145 1.88 9.65 5.16
N ILE A 146 1.99 8.68 4.25
CA ILE A 146 1.57 8.79 2.86
C ILE A 146 0.05 8.96 2.78
N LEU A 147 -0.70 8.21 3.58
CA LEU A 147 -2.16 8.33 3.68
C LEU A 147 -2.59 9.74 4.11
N CYS A 148 -1.89 10.35 5.06
CA CYS A 148 -2.12 11.73 5.48
C CYS A 148 -1.91 12.73 4.33
N VAL A 149 -0.88 12.53 3.50
CA VAL A 149 -0.64 13.37 2.31
C VAL A 149 -1.78 13.26 1.30
N PHE A 150 -2.25 12.03 1.00
CA PHE A 150 -3.41 11.83 0.12
C PHE A 150 -4.68 12.47 0.66
N VAL A 151 -4.93 12.36 1.96
CA VAL A 151 -6.08 13.01 2.59
C VAL A 151 -5.96 14.52 2.43
N ALA A 152 -4.80 15.10 2.76
CA ALA A 152 -4.56 16.53 2.58
C ALA A 152 -4.80 16.98 1.14
N GLU A 153 -4.36 16.21 0.14
CA GLU A 153 -4.64 16.47 -1.27
C GLU A 153 -6.14 16.54 -1.58
N VAL A 154 -6.92 15.54 -1.14
CA VAL A 154 -8.38 15.50 -1.35
C VAL A 154 -9.06 16.70 -0.67
N TRP A 155 -8.62 17.06 0.54
CA TRP A 155 -9.12 18.24 1.23
C TRP A 155 -8.76 19.54 0.49
N LEU A 156 -7.56 19.64 -0.08
CA LEU A 156 -7.16 20.77 -0.93
C LEU A 156 -8.03 20.85 -2.20
N LYS A 157 -8.26 19.72 -2.88
CA LYS A 157 -9.14 19.64 -4.06
C LYS A 157 -10.55 20.12 -3.74
N ARG A 158 -11.12 19.64 -2.62
CA ARG A 158 -12.42 20.12 -2.11
C ARG A 158 -12.42 21.62 -1.83
N TRP A 159 -11.35 22.15 -1.25
CA TRP A 159 -11.26 23.58 -0.93
C TRP A 159 -11.14 24.47 -2.17
N VAL A 160 -10.45 23.99 -3.21
CA VAL A 160 -10.25 24.72 -4.48
C VAL A 160 -11.49 24.69 -5.37
N ILE A 161 -12.12 23.53 -5.54
CA ILE A 161 -13.31 23.34 -6.40
C ILE A 161 -14.57 23.90 -5.71
N GLY A 162 -14.65 23.84 -4.38
CA GLY A 162 -15.75 24.42 -3.62
C GLY A 162 -17.06 23.64 -3.78
N PRO A 163 -18.21 24.31 -4.02
CA PRO A 163 -19.53 23.66 -4.02
C PRO A 163 -19.76 22.72 -5.21
N GLU A 164 -19.10 22.96 -6.35
CA GLU A 164 -19.17 22.10 -7.54
C GLU A 164 -18.64 20.69 -7.26
N PHE A 165 -17.77 20.55 -6.25
CA PHE A 165 -17.27 19.26 -5.78
C PHE A 165 -18.40 18.32 -5.35
N PHE A 166 -19.50 18.85 -4.81
CA PHE A 166 -20.64 18.05 -4.37
C PHE A 166 -21.60 17.67 -5.51
N ALA A 167 -21.48 18.31 -6.67
CA ALA A 167 -22.29 17.95 -7.84
C ALA A 167 -21.85 16.60 -8.43
N GLN A 168 -20.57 16.27 -8.32
CA GLN A 168 -19.99 15.02 -8.80
C GLN A 168 -19.96 13.98 -7.67
N ARG A 169 -20.88 13.01 -7.74
CA ARG A 169 -21.04 11.96 -6.72
C ARG A 169 -19.77 11.14 -6.48
N ALA A 170 -18.95 10.92 -7.52
CA ALA A 170 -17.70 10.16 -7.42
C ALA A 170 -16.70 10.78 -6.43
N HIS A 171 -16.56 12.12 -6.46
CA HIS A 171 -15.66 12.84 -5.55
C HIS A 171 -16.08 12.79 -4.09
N VAL A 172 -17.39 12.82 -3.85
CA VAL A 172 -17.93 12.73 -2.50
C VAL A 172 -17.70 11.34 -1.93
N VAL A 173 -17.95 10.29 -2.72
CA VAL A 173 -17.70 8.91 -2.30
C VAL A 173 -16.23 8.71 -1.99
N ASP A 174 -15.34 9.14 -2.87
CA ASP A 174 -13.91 9.00 -2.63
C ASP A 174 -13.48 9.74 -1.36
N ALA A 175 -13.84 11.02 -1.21
CA ALA A 175 -13.50 11.79 -0.01
C ALA A 175 -13.98 11.12 1.28
N VAL A 176 -15.17 10.49 1.27
CA VAL A 176 -15.67 9.74 2.43
C VAL A 176 -14.83 8.49 2.67
N VAL A 177 -14.61 7.66 1.65
CA VAL A 177 -13.81 6.43 1.77
C VAL A 177 -12.39 6.73 2.26
N VAL A 178 -11.78 7.79 1.73
CA VAL A 178 -10.44 8.26 2.08
C VAL A 178 -10.34 8.70 3.53
N ASN A 179 -11.31 9.49 4.02
CA ASN A 179 -11.33 9.94 5.41
C ASN A 179 -11.62 8.81 6.39
N VAL A 180 -12.59 7.94 6.06
CA VAL A 180 -12.92 6.79 6.88
C VAL A 180 -11.72 5.85 7.02
N SER A 181 -11.01 5.59 5.92
CA SER A 181 -9.78 4.78 5.93
C SER A 181 -8.71 5.38 6.84
N LEU A 182 -8.48 6.70 6.78
CA LEU A 182 -7.53 7.37 7.67
C LEU A 182 -7.93 7.26 9.14
N ILE A 183 -9.21 7.46 9.47
CA ILE A 183 -9.68 7.35 10.86
C ILE A 183 -9.41 5.95 11.39
N PHE A 184 -9.64 4.93 10.58
CA PHE A 184 -9.37 3.56 10.98
C PHE A 184 -7.87 3.30 11.19
N GLU A 185 -7.00 3.66 10.25
CA GLU A 185 -5.56 3.42 10.40
C GLU A 185 -4.93 4.30 11.49
N ALA A 186 -5.32 5.58 11.61
CA ALA A 186 -4.68 6.50 12.55
C ALA A 186 -5.24 6.42 13.99
N VAL A 187 -6.49 5.97 14.15
CA VAL A 187 -7.16 5.97 15.46
C VAL A 187 -7.54 4.56 15.90
N LEU A 188 -8.14 3.76 15.02
CA LEU A 188 -8.64 2.45 15.42
C LEU A 188 -7.49 1.47 15.67
N GLU A 189 -6.45 1.48 14.83
CA GLU A 189 -5.33 0.54 14.96
C GLU A 189 -4.51 0.75 16.25
N PRO A 190 -4.04 1.96 16.61
CA PRO A 190 -3.36 2.18 17.89
C PRO A 190 -4.26 1.89 19.10
N LEU A 191 -5.56 2.15 18.98
CA LEU A 191 -6.52 1.88 20.05
C LEU A 191 -6.75 0.39 20.27
N LEU A 192 -6.69 -0.42 19.21
CA LEU A 192 -6.77 -1.88 19.33
C LEU A 192 -5.50 -2.47 19.94
N GLU A 193 -4.32 -2.02 19.52
CA GLU A 193 -3.05 -2.48 20.08
C GLU A 193 -2.93 -2.14 21.57
N ALA A 194 -3.37 -0.94 21.98
CA ALA A 194 -3.37 -0.54 23.38
C ALA A 194 -4.32 -1.37 24.27
N ASN A 195 -5.36 -1.97 23.69
CA ASN A 195 -6.34 -2.80 24.39
C ASN A 195 -6.13 -4.30 24.18
N GLU A 196 -5.03 -4.72 23.53
CA GLU A 196 -4.75 -6.10 23.17
C GLU A 196 -4.25 -6.92 24.39
N TYR A 197 -5.16 -7.19 25.33
CA TYR A 197 -4.95 -8.08 26.48
C TYR A 197 -5.81 -9.37 26.42
N GLY A 198 -6.39 -9.71 25.26
CA GLY A 198 -7.29 -10.87 25.14
C GLY A 198 -7.48 -11.44 23.73
N ASP A 199 -8.23 -12.55 23.65
CA ASP A 199 -8.50 -13.51 22.55
C ASP A 199 -9.00 -12.94 21.19
N HIS A 200 -8.82 -11.65 20.92
CA HIS A 200 -9.36 -10.96 19.75
C HIS A 200 -8.38 -10.87 18.57
N SER A 201 -7.16 -11.40 18.68
CA SER A 201 -6.12 -11.30 17.64
C SER A 201 -6.57 -11.77 16.25
N ALA A 202 -7.48 -12.76 16.16
CA ALA A 202 -8.04 -13.22 14.89
C ALA A 202 -8.92 -12.15 14.20
N ARG A 203 -9.71 -11.39 14.97
CA ARG A 203 -10.55 -10.32 14.44
C ARG A 203 -9.70 -9.14 13.95
N ILE A 204 -8.64 -8.82 14.67
CA ILE A 204 -7.69 -7.75 14.32
C ILE A 204 -7.04 -8.04 12.96
N LYS A 205 -6.64 -9.29 12.72
CA LYS A 205 -6.09 -9.73 11.43
C LYS A 205 -7.08 -9.56 10.27
N ILE A 206 -8.34 -9.91 10.47
CA ILE A 206 -9.38 -9.73 9.44
C ILE A 206 -9.59 -8.24 9.16
N VAL A 207 -9.69 -7.43 10.21
CA VAL A 207 -9.86 -5.97 10.11
C VAL A 207 -8.69 -5.34 9.34
N ARG A 208 -7.44 -5.68 9.69
CA ARG A 208 -6.24 -5.29 8.93
C ARG A 208 -6.31 -5.71 7.46
N SER A 209 -6.71 -6.96 7.18
CA SER A 209 -6.83 -7.45 5.80
C SER A 209 -7.88 -6.72 4.97
N VAL A 210 -8.99 -6.31 5.60
CA VAL A 210 -10.03 -5.51 4.95
C VAL A 210 -9.49 -4.11 4.63
N PHE A 211 -8.67 -3.52 5.51
CA PHE A 211 -8.02 -2.24 5.23
C PHE A 211 -7.02 -2.29 4.08
N LEU A 212 -6.33 -3.41 3.85
CA LEU A 212 -5.52 -3.61 2.65
C LEU A 212 -6.35 -3.46 1.36
N VAL A 213 -7.61 -3.92 1.37
CA VAL A 213 -8.53 -3.75 0.24
C VAL A 213 -8.95 -2.28 0.09
N PHE A 214 -9.19 -1.58 1.20
CA PHE A 214 -9.43 -0.12 1.17
C PHE A 214 -8.19 0.66 0.70
N ARG A 215 -6.96 0.18 0.95
CA ARG A 215 -5.76 0.75 0.34
C ARG A 215 -5.74 0.51 -1.17
N ALA A 216 -6.16 -0.66 -1.65
CA ALA A 216 -6.28 -0.92 -3.08
C ALA A 216 -7.33 -0.02 -3.78
N TRP A 217 -8.35 0.46 -3.06
CA TRP A 217 -9.29 1.48 -3.57
C TRP A 217 -8.56 2.75 -4.02
N ARG A 218 -7.41 3.09 -3.43
CA ARG A 218 -6.61 4.25 -3.86
C ARG A 218 -6.14 4.17 -5.29
N ILE A 219 -5.96 2.96 -5.83
CA ILE A 219 -5.63 2.78 -7.25
C ILE A 219 -6.82 3.24 -8.10
N VAL A 220 -8.04 2.86 -7.70
CA VAL A 220 -9.28 3.28 -8.37
C VAL A 220 -9.42 4.80 -8.31
N ASP A 221 -9.14 5.41 -7.16
CA ASP A 221 -9.19 6.86 -7.02
C ASP A 221 -8.16 7.58 -7.89
N VAL A 222 -6.88 7.16 -7.85
CA VAL A 222 -5.85 7.75 -8.71
C VAL A 222 -6.20 7.60 -10.18
N VAL A 223 -6.70 6.43 -10.59
CA VAL A 223 -7.16 6.20 -11.96
C VAL A 223 -8.33 7.13 -12.31
N ASN A 224 -9.33 7.26 -11.43
CA ASN A 224 -10.45 8.18 -11.62
C ASN A 224 -9.98 9.65 -11.69
N SER A 225 -9.05 10.05 -10.83
CA SER A 225 -8.43 11.38 -10.84
C SER A 225 -7.67 11.65 -12.14
N VAL A 226 -6.92 10.67 -12.64
CA VAL A 226 -6.19 10.78 -13.91
C VAL A 226 -7.17 10.89 -15.07
N PHE A 227 -8.21 10.05 -15.12
CA PHE A 227 -9.24 10.11 -16.17
C PHE A 227 -9.95 11.46 -16.21
N GLN A 228 -10.20 12.08 -15.05
CA GLN A 228 -10.79 13.40 -14.99
C GLN A 228 -9.87 14.53 -15.43
N VAL A 229 -8.55 14.33 -15.47
CA VAL A 229 -7.63 15.31 -16.08
C VAL A 229 -7.62 15.17 -17.60
N PHE A 230 -7.77 13.95 -18.10
CA PHE A 230 -7.79 13.69 -19.54
C PHE A 230 -9.11 14.04 -20.24
N GLN A 231 -10.28 13.85 -19.61
CA GLN A 231 -11.56 14.22 -20.23
C GLN A 231 -11.75 15.72 -20.54
N PRO A 232 -11.37 16.68 -19.67
CA PRO A 232 -11.57 18.08 -19.94
C PRO A 232 -10.66 18.60 -21.05
N GLU A 233 -9.55 17.94 -21.41
CA GLU A 233 -8.76 18.37 -22.57
C GLU A 233 -9.55 18.18 -23.88
N ALA A 234 -10.25 17.07 -24.03
CA ALA A 234 -11.10 16.81 -25.19
C ALA A 234 -12.32 17.76 -25.23
N GLU A 235 -13.00 17.96 -24.10
CA GLU A 235 -14.13 18.88 -24.02
C GLU A 235 -13.71 20.35 -24.20
N LEU A 236 -12.52 20.73 -23.71
CA LEU A 236 -11.98 22.09 -23.88
C LEU A 236 -11.55 22.37 -25.31
N GLU A 237 -11.04 21.37 -26.02
CA GLU A 237 -10.71 21.48 -27.45
C GLU A 237 -11.99 21.69 -28.27
N GLU A 238 -13.04 20.91 -27.99
CA GLU A 238 -14.36 21.08 -28.61
C GLU A 238 -14.98 22.45 -28.28
N LEU A 239 -14.87 22.92 -27.02
CA LEU A 239 -15.40 24.22 -26.61
C LEU A 239 -14.63 25.38 -27.23
N LYS A 240 -13.30 25.25 -27.41
CA LYS A 240 -12.47 26.23 -28.14
C LYS A 240 -12.90 26.31 -29.60
N GLU A 241 -13.13 25.16 -30.23
CA GLU A 241 -13.57 25.09 -31.62
C GLU A 241 -14.93 25.79 -31.80
N GLN A 242 -15.87 25.54 -30.89
CA GLN A 242 -17.16 26.23 -30.85
C GLN A 242 -17.01 27.75 -30.65
N LEU A 243 -16.10 28.18 -29.76
CA LEU A 243 -15.85 29.61 -29.51
C LEU A 243 -15.25 30.31 -30.73
N ASP A 244 -14.31 29.66 -31.42
CA ASP A 244 -13.68 30.18 -32.63
C ASP A 244 -14.67 30.25 -33.80
N GLU A 245 -15.56 29.26 -33.93
CA GLU A 245 -16.64 29.30 -34.91
C GLU A 245 -17.62 30.45 -34.63
N ALA A 246 -18.05 30.62 -33.38
CA ALA A 246 -18.91 31.73 -32.97
C ALA A 246 -18.26 33.10 -33.27
N ARG A 247 -16.96 33.26 -32.99
CA ARG A 247 -16.19 34.47 -33.32
C ARG A 247 -16.11 34.72 -34.82
N ALA A 248 -15.91 33.68 -35.62
CA ALA A 248 -15.87 33.80 -37.07
C ALA A 248 -17.21 34.26 -37.64
N ARG A 249 -18.33 33.77 -37.09
CA ARG A 249 -19.69 34.22 -37.48
C ARG A 249 -19.91 35.70 -37.16
N ILE A 250 -19.50 36.17 -35.99
CA ILE A 250 -19.60 37.60 -35.62
C ILE A 250 -18.79 38.46 -36.60
N ARG A 251 -17.54 38.09 -36.92
CA ARG A 251 -16.72 38.84 -37.91
C ARG A 251 -17.35 38.87 -39.30
N LYS A 252 -18.04 37.81 -39.73
CA LYS A 252 -18.75 37.80 -41.04
C LYS A 252 -19.94 38.77 -41.05
N LEU A 253 -20.66 38.86 -39.93
CA LEU A 253 -21.78 39.79 -39.76
C LEU A 253 -21.28 41.25 -39.71
N GLU A 254 -20.17 41.53 -39.01
CA GLU A 254 -19.57 42.87 -38.97
C GLU A 254 -19.06 43.35 -40.34
N ARG A 255 -18.57 42.42 -41.19
CA ARG A 255 -18.11 42.75 -42.55
C ARG A 255 -19.25 42.86 -43.57
N SER A 256 -20.44 42.38 -43.26
CA SER A 256 -21.61 42.58 -44.12
C SER A 256 -22.22 43.91 -43.72
N PRO A 257 -21.95 45.03 -44.43
CA PRO A 257 -22.59 46.30 -44.10
C PRO A 257 -24.10 46.06 -44.11
N ALA A 258 -24.73 46.34 -42.96
CA ALA A 258 -26.16 46.23 -42.83
C ALA A 258 -26.80 47.03 -43.97
N LYS A 259 -27.49 46.33 -44.87
CA LYS A 259 -28.36 46.95 -45.86
C LYS A 259 -29.49 47.58 -45.05
N GLN A 260 -29.28 48.82 -44.61
CA GLN A 260 -30.34 49.61 -44.00
C GLN A 260 -31.44 49.77 -45.07
N PRO A 261 -32.70 49.44 -44.74
CA PRO A 261 -33.83 49.59 -45.65
C PRO A 261 -34.09 51.07 -45.98
#